data_AF-A0A955AHY7-F1
#
_entry.id   AF-A0A955AHY7-F1
#
_cell.length_a   1.000
_cell.length_b   1.000
_cell.length_c   1.000
_cell.angle_alpha   90.00
_cell.angle_beta   90.00
_cell.angle_gamma   90.00
#
_symmetry.space_group_name_H-M   'P 1'
#
loop_
_entity.id
_entity.type
_entity.pdbx_description
1 polymer ?
#
loop_
_entity_poly.entity_id
_entity_poly.type
_entity_poly.pdbx_seq_one_letter_code
_entity_poly.pdbx_strand_id
1 'polypeptide(L)' 'DAADYTVWKDNFGSSTSLDADGNGNGTIDAADYTVWKDNFGNSAGTVTFNVVPEPSTVVVAAMMLPMLLRRKRM' A
#
# COMPACT_ATOMS: atom_id res chain seq x y z
N ASP A 1 15.09 10.85 2.31
CA ASP A 1 16.38 10.33 2.81
C ASP A 1 17.22 9.99 1.58
N ALA A 2 18.44 10.54 1.48
CA ALA A 2 19.33 10.36 0.32
C ALA A 2 20.29 9.16 0.46
N ALA A 3 20.39 8.56 1.67
CA ALA A 3 21.24 7.41 1.94
C ALA A 3 20.65 6.09 1.41
N ASP A 4 19.33 6.03 1.26
CA ASP A 4 18.62 4.85 0.75
C ASP A 4 18.79 4.68 -0.79
N TYR A 5 18.91 5.80 -1.50
CA TYR A 5 19.07 5.80 -2.96
C TYR A 5 20.44 5.29 -3.42
N THR A 6 21.49 5.46 -2.60
CA THR A 6 22.83 4.93 -2.87
C THR A 6 22.90 3.42 -2.70
N VAL A 7 22.23 2.87 -1.67
CA VAL A 7 22.20 1.42 -1.42
C VAL A 7 21.52 0.67 -2.58
N TRP A 8 20.43 1.21 -3.12
CA TRP A 8 19.76 0.61 -4.27
C TRP A 8 20.63 0.63 -5.53
N LYS A 9 21.32 1.75 -5.80
CA LYS A 9 22.17 1.89 -6.99
C LYS A 9 23.40 0.96 -6.92
N ASP A 10 24.00 0.82 -5.75
CA ASP A 10 25.19 0.01 -5.55
C ASP A 10 24.94 -1.50 -5.69
N ASN A 11 23.68 -1.94 -5.52
CA ASN A 11 23.29 -3.35 -5.65
C ASN A 11 22.62 -3.69 -7.01
N PHE A 12 22.47 -2.72 -7.90
CA PHE A 12 21.86 -2.93 -9.22
C PHE A 12 22.76 -3.82 -10.11
N GLY A 13 22.29 -5.01 -10.48
CA GLY A 13 23.05 -6.01 -11.24
C GLY A 13 23.84 -7.02 -10.39
N SER A 14 23.63 -7.04 -9.07
CA SER A 14 24.25 -8.04 -8.18
C SER A 14 23.68 -9.44 -8.41
N SER A 15 24.57 -10.44 -8.51
CA SER A 15 24.25 -11.88 -8.52
C SER A 15 24.55 -12.56 -7.19
N THR A 16 24.91 -11.79 -6.16
CA THR A 16 25.27 -12.30 -4.83
C THR A 16 24.20 -12.04 -3.76
N SER A 17 23.36 -11.02 -3.94
CA SER A 17 22.17 -10.77 -3.10
C SER A 17 20.94 -10.95 -3.98
N LEU A 18 20.40 -12.17 -3.99
CA LEU A 18 19.31 -12.60 -4.87
C LEU A 18 17.92 -12.40 -4.23
N ASP A 19 17.81 -11.49 -3.26
CA ASP A 19 16.56 -11.21 -2.54
C ASP A 19 15.44 -10.71 -3.48
N ALA A 20 15.81 -10.22 -4.67
CA ALA A 20 14.89 -9.77 -5.71
C ALA A 20 14.92 -10.65 -6.99
N ASP A 21 15.55 -11.83 -6.96
CA ASP A 21 15.50 -12.83 -8.04
C ASP A 21 14.17 -13.60 -7.97
N GLY A 22 13.10 -12.95 -8.45
CA GLY A 22 11.75 -13.49 -8.42
C GLY A 22 11.56 -14.72 -9.30
N ASN A 23 12.41 -14.91 -10.32
CA ASN A 23 12.31 -16.05 -11.24
C ASN A 23 13.31 -17.19 -10.95
N GLY A 24 14.29 -16.97 -10.06
CA GLY A 24 15.26 -17.97 -9.60
C GLY A 24 16.41 -18.26 -10.57
N ASN A 25 16.72 -17.35 -11.49
CA ASN A 25 17.76 -17.54 -12.53
C ASN A 25 19.17 -17.13 -12.06
N GLY A 26 19.32 -16.61 -10.85
CA GLY A 26 20.59 -16.16 -10.27
C GLY A 26 21.01 -14.75 -10.71
N THR A 27 20.13 -13.98 -11.33
CA THR A 27 20.39 -12.62 -11.83
C THR A 27 19.15 -11.75 -11.64
N ILE A 28 19.29 -10.62 -10.94
CA ILE A 28 18.20 -9.65 -10.82
C ILE A 28 18.11 -8.84 -12.13
N ASP A 29 17.05 -9.04 -12.90
CA ASP A 29 16.81 -8.35 -14.18
C ASP A 29 15.33 -7.97 -14.40
N ALA A 30 14.99 -7.53 -15.63
CA ALA A 30 13.66 -7.07 -15.97
C ALA A 30 12.59 -8.20 -15.95
N ALA A 31 13.01 -9.46 -16.03
CA ALA A 31 12.10 -10.60 -15.94
C ALA A 31 11.59 -10.78 -14.50
N ASP A 32 12.38 -10.44 -13.48
CA ASP A 32 11.94 -10.48 -12.07
C ASP A 32 10.86 -9.46 -11.77
N TYR A 33 10.96 -8.27 -12.37
CA TYR A 33 9.90 -7.26 -12.30
C TYR A 33 8.58 -7.80 -12.86
N THR A 34 8.65 -8.62 -13.92
CA THR A 34 7.46 -9.24 -14.51
C THR A 34 6.84 -10.24 -13.54
N VAL A 35 7.65 -11.07 -12.87
CA VAL A 35 7.16 -12.00 -11.84
C VAL A 35 6.49 -11.26 -10.68
N TRP A 36 7.09 -10.18 -10.18
CA TRP A 36 6.46 -9.38 -9.13
C TRP A 36 5.14 -8.79 -9.60
N LYS A 37 5.12 -8.20 -10.80
CA LYS A 37 3.93 -7.56 -11.37
C LYS A 37 2.79 -8.56 -11.52
N ASP A 38 3.08 -9.76 -11.99
CA ASP A 38 2.08 -10.81 -12.20
C ASP A 38 1.50 -11.32 -10.86
N ASN A 39 2.28 -11.24 -9.78
CA ASN A 39 1.86 -11.59 -8.43
C ASN A 39 1.32 -10.39 -7.62
N PHE A 40 1.48 -9.17 -8.12
CA PHE A 40 1.06 -7.96 -7.40
C PHE A 40 -0.46 -7.90 -7.29
N GLY A 41 -0.96 -7.91 -6.05
CA GLY A 41 -2.41 -7.98 -5.78
C GLY A 41 -3.01 -9.38 -5.87
N ASN A 42 -2.25 -10.39 -6.32
CA ASN A 42 -2.61 -11.80 -6.21
C ASN A 42 -2.30 -12.34 -4.80
N SER A 43 -2.71 -11.57 -3.79
CA SER A 43 -2.59 -11.98 -2.41
C SER A 43 -3.60 -13.10 -2.17
N ALA A 44 -3.12 -14.36 -2.11
CA ALA A 44 -3.86 -15.50 -1.55
C ALA A 44 -4.15 -15.36 -0.04
N GLY A 45 -4.04 -14.14 0.50
CA GLY A 45 -4.38 -13.79 1.86
C GLY A 45 -5.82 -13.32 1.90
N THR A 46 -6.64 -13.99 2.71
CA THR A 46 -7.96 -13.52 3.10
C THR A 46 -7.88 -12.03 3.45
N VAL A 47 -8.52 -11.18 2.65
CA VAL A 47 -8.65 -9.76 2.95
C VAL A 47 -9.46 -9.66 4.23
N THR A 48 -8.77 -9.52 5.36
CA THR A 48 -9.41 -9.30 6.65
C THR A 48 -9.76 -7.82 6.69
N PHE A 49 -11.05 -7.52 6.49
CA PHE A 49 -11.55 -6.18 6.73
C PHE A 49 -11.48 -5.92 8.23
N ASN A 50 -10.41 -5.26 8.68
CA ASN A 50 -10.35 -4.73 10.02
C ASN A 50 -11.43 -3.66 10.13
N VAL A 51 -12.57 -3.99 10.75
CA VAL A 51 -13.68 -3.06 10.97
C VAL A 51 -13.17 -1.96 11.90
N VAL A 52 -12.74 -0.84 11.31
CA VAL A 52 -12.36 0.35 12.06
C VAL A 52 -13.67 0.93 12.62
N PRO A 53 -13.87 0.97 13.96
CA PRO A 53 -15.01 1.66 14.53
C PRO A 53 -14.91 3.12 14.10
N GLU A 54 -15.98 3.73 13.57
CA GLU A 54 -15.93 5.11 13.09
C GLU A 54 -16.27 6.11 14.21
N PRO A 55 -15.29 6.69 14.94
CA PRO A 55 -15.57 7.79 15.86
C PRO A 55 -15.96 9.08 15.11
N SER A 56 -15.53 9.25 13.86
CA SER A 56 -15.57 10.53 13.16
C SER A 56 -16.90 10.84 12.47
N THR A 57 -17.58 9.84 11.89
CA THR A 57 -18.88 10.04 11.21
C THR A 57 -19.99 10.43 12.19
N VAL A 58 -19.97 9.85 13.40
CA VAL A 58 -20.90 10.23 14.48
C VAL A 58 -20.71 11.68 14.89
N VAL A 59 -19.46 12.13 15.02
CA VAL A 59 -19.12 13.52 15.40
C VAL A 59 -19.58 14.51 14.33
N VAL A 60 -19.32 14.23 13.05
CA VAL A 60 -19.77 15.11 11.95
C VAL A 60 -21.29 15.13 11.83
N ALA A 61 -21.97 13.98 11.95
CA ALA A 61 -23.42 13.90 11.93
C ALA A 61 -24.07 14.68 13.10
N ALA A 62 -23.51 14.57 14.30
CA ALA A 62 -23.96 15.31 15.48
C ALA A 62 -23.77 16.84 15.33
N MET A 63 -22.70 17.28 14.67
CA MET A 63 -22.46 18.70 14.36
C MET A 63 -23.43 19.24 13.30
N MET A 64 -23.80 18.42 12.32
CA MET A 64 -24.69 18.81 11.22
C MET A 64 -26.19 18.82 11.61
N LEU A 65 -26.61 17.94 12.51
CA LEU A 65 -28.00 17.83 12.96
C LEU A 65 -28.64 19.16 13.43
N PRO A 66 -28.00 19.97 14.30
CA PRO A 66 -28.55 21.27 14.70
C PRO A 66 -28.57 22.30 13.57
N MET A 67 -27.62 22.25 12.63
CA MET A 67 -27.63 23.14 11.45
C MET A 67 -28.82 22.82 10.53
N LEU A 68 -29.12 21.54 10.34
CA LEU A 68 -30.25 21.08 9.53
C LEU A 68 -31.60 21.42 10.18
N LEU A 69 -31.70 21.28 11.51
CA LEU A 69 -32.90 21.64 12.27
C LEU A 69 -33.16 23.16 12.31
N ARG A 70 -32.10 23.97 12.27
CA ARG A 70 -32.20 25.44 12.17
C ARG A 70 -32.66 25.90 10.79
N ARG A 71 -32.25 25.20 9.73
CA ARG A 71 -32.61 25.53 8.34
C ARG A 71 -34.07 25.24 7.98
N LYS A 72 -34.74 24.33 8.70
CA LYS A 72 -36.17 24.01 8.49
C LYS A 72 -37.14 24.96 9.21
N ARG A 73 -36.63 25.87 10.05
CA ARG A 73 -37.43 26.79 10.87
C ARG A 73 -37.45 28.23 10.33
N MET A 74 -36.83 28.47 9.18
CA MET A 74 -36.99 29.65 8.33
C MET A 74 -37.79 29.25 7.10
#